data_AF-A0A9X2XU17-F1
#
_entry.id   AF-A0A9X2XU17-F1
#
_cell.length_a   1.000
_cell.length_b   1.000
_cell.length_c   1.000
_cell.angle_alpha   90.00
_cell.angle_beta   90.00
_cell.angle_gamma   90.00
#
_symmetry.space_group_name_H-M   'P 1'
#
loop_
_entity.id
_entity.type
_entity.pdbx_description
1 polymer ?
#
loop_
_entity_poly.entity_id
_entity_poly.type
_entity_poly.pdbx_seq_one_letter_code
_entity_poly.pdbx_strand_id
1 'polypeptide(L)'
;MKHIYLLILSSLLFFVAFAGTKKLVVNNGDFSTANSWLPSVVPADGDVLIVPANYTLIVAKNINVAPNNITIIVDGTVDLTNGKLILGSGSAIYLSSSTAAIVSSKGNPADKITIGGSEKYNGQVGDIAGPALADISTATTSTATSGFVSPSVSTITTYELLAGRSSSSDFTVLPVKFLSFIVSKASTGVTVQWSTAQEINASVFHIERSEDSRTWRTIATVKAVGNSTNVQSYSYTDKTILNKVAYYRIKEVDTDGQYTYTDVKNVTNQSTQSVAANNVTIIANGNNVMVNFSKQVAGTVVVRLINFGGQVLTQQAYSQASQQIVFNKTYVNKGNYIISVSNNSDLNVAKQVAL
;
A
#
# COMPACT_ATOMS: atom_id res chain seq x y z
N MET A 1 -78.82 -9.18 -28.97
CA MET A 1 -77.56 -9.53 -29.67
C MET A 1 -76.65 -8.33 -29.53
N LYS A 2 -75.70 -8.35 -28.57
CA LYS A 2 -74.25 -8.59 -28.77
C LYS A 2 -73.67 -7.60 -29.82
N HIS A 3 -72.70 -6.72 -29.56
CA HIS A 3 -71.43 -6.90 -28.86
C HIS A 3 -70.84 -5.55 -28.38
N ILE A 4 -70.38 -5.53 -27.12
CA ILE A 4 -69.44 -4.52 -26.60
C ILE A 4 -68.03 -4.96 -27.03
N TYR A 5 -67.33 -4.10 -27.79
CA TYR A 5 -65.90 -4.28 -28.07
C TYR A 5 -65.09 -3.54 -27.02
N LEU A 6 -64.49 -4.30 -26.12
CA LEU A 6 -63.52 -3.83 -25.13
C LEU A 6 -62.16 -3.70 -25.85
N LEU A 7 -61.76 -2.47 -26.20
CA LEU A 7 -60.41 -2.16 -26.65
C LEU A 7 -59.47 -2.19 -25.44
N ILE A 8 -58.74 -3.29 -25.25
CA ILE A 8 -57.61 -3.36 -24.32
C ILE A 8 -56.44 -2.67 -25.00
N LEU A 9 -56.21 -1.40 -24.64
CA LEU A 9 -55.00 -0.67 -24.99
C LEU A 9 -53.85 -1.24 -24.14
N SER A 10 -53.10 -2.21 -24.70
CA SER A 10 -51.83 -2.66 -24.13
C SER A 10 -50.84 -1.49 -24.20
N SER A 11 -50.67 -0.76 -23.09
CA SER A 11 -49.61 0.23 -22.96
C SER A 11 -48.29 -0.52 -22.89
N LEU A 12 -47.58 -0.58 -24.01
CA LEU A 12 -46.19 -0.98 -24.06
C LEU A 12 -45.38 0.12 -23.35
N LEU A 13 -45.25 0.02 -22.02
CA LEU A 13 -44.30 0.82 -21.26
C LEU A 13 -42.89 0.41 -21.71
N PHE A 14 -42.36 1.13 -22.69
CA PHE A 14 -40.93 1.15 -22.94
C PHE A 14 -40.28 1.81 -21.72
N PHE A 15 -39.82 0.98 -20.77
CA PHE A 15 -38.85 1.43 -19.79
C PHE A 15 -37.57 1.76 -20.56
N VAL A 16 -37.35 3.05 -20.84
CA VAL A 16 -36.01 3.52 -21.17
C VAL A 16 -35.21 3.34 -19.89
N ALA A 17 -34.38 2.30 -19.85
CA ALA A 17 -33.44 2.12 -18.76
C ALA A 17 -32.50 3.32 -18.77
N PHE A 18 -32.60 4.18 -17.76
CA PHE A 18 -31.61 5.23 -17.56
C PHE A 18 -30.30 4.56 -17.13
N ALA A 19 -29.20 4.96 -17.77
CA ALA A 19 -27.86 4.60 -17.35
C ALA A 19 -27.70 4.87 -15.84
N GLY A 20 -27.19 3.88 -15.12
CA GLY A 20 -27.02 4.00 -13.68
C GLY A 20 -26.07 2.95 -13.11
N THR A 21 -25.65 3.16 -11.88
CA THR A 21 -24.67 2.29 -11.23
C THR A 21 -25.30 0.96 -10.82
N LYS A 22 -24.70 -0.16 -11.23
CA LYS A 22 -25.09 -1.52 -10.84
C LYS A 22 -23.97 -2.19 -10.06
N LYS A 23 -24.24 -2.73 -8.88
CA LYS A 23 -23.22 -3.35 -8.02
C LYS A 23 -23.36 -4.86 -7.99
N LEU A 24 -22.29 -5.60 -8.24
CA LEU A 24 -22.26 -7.05 -8.13
C LEU A 24 -22.51 -7.48 -6.68
N VAL A 25 -23.38 -8.49 -6.48
CA VAL A 25 -23.72 -9.02 -5.15
C VAL A 25 -23.59 -10.53 -5.01
N VAL A 26 -23.14 -11.21 -6.06
CA VAL A 26 -22.87 -12.65 -6.05
C VAL A 26 -21.49 -12.92 -6.68
N ASN A 27 -20.82 -13.97 -6.24
CA ASN A 27 -19.67 -14.51 -6.96
C ASN A 27 -20.24 -15.29 -8.16
N ASN A 28 -19.79 -14.98 -9.39
CA ASN A 28 -20.39 -15.38 -10.68
C ASN A 28 -21.50 -14.44 -11.20
N GLY A 29 -21.16 -13.18 -11.43
CA GLY A 29 -22.07 -12.21 -12.02
C GLY A 29 -22.51 -12.59 -13.42
N ASP A 30 -23.80 -12.86 -13.59
CA ASP A 30 -24.41 -13.12 -14.90
C ASP A 30 -25.08 -11.85 -15.42
N PHE A 31 -24.68 -11.41 -16.63
CA PHE A 31 -25.21 -10.23 -17.32
C PHE A 31 -26.64 -10.43 -17.84
N SER A 32 -27.17 -11.66 -17.76
CA SER A 32 -28.54 -12.01 -18.14
C SER A 32 -29.48 -12.20 -16.94
N THR A 33 -28.98 -12.19 -15.69
CA THR A 33 -29.82 -12.36 -14.50
C THR A 33 -29.80 -11.14 -13.60
N ALA A 34 -31.00 -10.64 -13.28
CA ALA A 34 -31.15 -9.41 -12.51
C ALA A 34 -30.60 -9.55 -11.07
N ASN A 35 -30.74 -10.73 -10.46
CA ASN A 35 -30.31 -11.00 -9.07
C ASN A 35 -28.79 -10.98 -8.86
N SER A 36 -28.00 -10.97 -9.94
CA SER A 36 -26.55 -10.83 -9.84
C SER A 36 -26.14 -9.39 -9.47
N TRP A 37 -27.02 -8.41 -9.67
CA TRP A 37 -26.70 -6.99 -9.62
C TRP A 37 -27.64 -6.26 -8.67
N LEU A 38 -27.17 -5.21 -8.02
CA LEU A 38 -28.01 -4.24 -7.33
C LEU A 38 -28.11 -2.95 -8.14
N PRO A 39 -29.31 -2.36 -8.31
CA PRO A 39 -30.59 -2.80 -7.76
C PRO A 39 -31.30 -3.80 -8.68
N SER A 40 -31.14 -5.11 -8.44
CA SER A 40 -31.81 -6.26 -9.09
C SER A 40 -32.27 -6.04 -10.53
N VAL A 41 -31.37 -5.53 -11.38
CA VAL A 41 -31.61 -5.17 -12.78
C VAL A 41 -30.38 -5.59 -13.58
N VAL A 42 -30.61 -6.19 -14.75
CA VAL A 42 -29.52 -6.58 -15.65
C VAL A 42 -28.80 -5.34 -16.19
N PRO A 43 -27.45 -5.38 -16.33
CA PRO A 43 -26.69 -4.32 -16.97
C PRO A 43 -27.23 -3.95 -18.35
N ALA A 44 -27.41 -2.64 -18.58
CA ALA A 44 -27.85 -2.08 -19.86
C ALA A 44 -26.80 -1.13 -20.46
N ASP A 45 -27.05 -0.65 -21.68
CA ASP A 45 -26.21 0.35 -22.33
C ASP A 45 -26.08 1.63 -21.48
N GLY A 46 -24.86 2.14 -21.36
CA GLY A 46 -24.49 3.29 -20.54
C GLY A 46 -24.25 3.01 -19.06
N ASP A 47 -24.50 1.79 -18.56
CA ASP A 47 -24.37 1.49 -17.13
C ASP A 47 -22.92 1.50 -16.63
N VAL A 48 -22.78 1.85 -15.34
CA VAL A 48 -21.53 1.70 -14.58
C VAL A 48 -21.68 0.48 -13.67
N LEU A 49 -20.86 -0.55 -13.89
CA LEU A 49 -20.86 -1.76 -13.09
C LEU A 49 -19.76 -1.67 -12.03
N ILE A 50 -20.07 -2.03 -10.80
CA ILE A 50 -19.09 -2.09 -9.69
C ILE A 50 -18.92 -3.55 -9.27
N VAL A 51 -17.67 -4.04 -9.30
CA VAL A 51 -17.25 -5.31 -8.70
C VAL A 51 -16.54 -5.00 -7.38
N PRO A 52 -17.20 -5.18 -6.21
CA PRO A 52 -16.62 -4.76 -4.94
C PRO A 52 -15.48 -5.69 -4.49
N ALA A 53 -14.63 -5.21 -3.57
CA ALA A 53 -13.39 -5.88 -3.13
C ALA A 53 -13.52 -7.36 -2.73
N ASN A 54 -14.67 -7.76 -2.16
CA ASN A 54 -14.88 -9.14 -1.69
C ASN A 54 -15.66 -10.02 -2.69
N TYR A 55 -15.88 -9.53 -3.91
CA TYR A 55 -16.61 -10.25 -4.95
C TYR A 55 -15.75 -10.53 -6.17
N THR A 56 -16.03 -11.66 -6.80
CA THR A 56 -15.44 -12.06 -8.07
C THR A 56 -16.51 -12.11 -9.16
N LEU A 57 -16.32 -11.30 -10.21
CA LEU A 57 -17.04 -11.42 -11.46
C LEU A 57 -16.45 -12.58 -12.26
N ILE A 58 -17.03 -13.77 -12.11
CA ILE A 58 -16.62 -14.97 -12.86
C ILE A 58 -17.27 -14.93 -14.24
N VAL A 59 -16.44 -14.90 -15.28
CA VAL A 59 -16.83 -15.03 -16.69
C VAL A 59 -16.84 -16.52 -17.02
N ALA A 60 -17.86 -17.23 -16.52
CA ALA A 60 -17.99 -18.69 -16.62
C ALA A 60 -18.29 -19.21 -18.05
N LYS A 61 -18.66 -18.30 -18.96
CA LYS A 61 -18.93 -18.51 -20.39
C LYS A 61 -18.66 -17.20 -21.13
N ASN A 62 -18.64 -17.22 -22.46
CA ASN A 62 -18.52 -15.98 -23.23
C ASN A 62 -19.68 -15.03 -22.91
N ILE A 63 -19.34 -13.84 -22.44
CA ILE A 63 -20.25 -12.73 -22.16
C ILE A 63 -20.04 -11.70 -23.27
N ASN A 64 -21.06 -11.54 -24.12
CA ASN A 64 -21.07 -10.51 -25.16
C ASN A 64 -22.07 -9.42 -24.80
N VAL A 65 -21.55 -8.25 -24.47
CA VAL A 65 -22.33 -7.03 -24.15
C VAL A 65 -22.37 -6.08 -25.36
N ALA A 66 -21.48 -6.24 -26.34
CA ALA A 66 -21.47 -5.40 -27.54
C ALA A 66 -22.80 -5.51 -28.33
N PRO A 67 -23.28 -4.42 -28.94
CA PRO A 67 -22.63 -3.11 -29.08
C PRO A 67 -22.79 -2.18 -27.88
N ASN A 68 -23.46 -2.61 -26.81
CA ASN A 68 -23.69 -1.77 -25.64
C ASN A 68 -22.36 -1.38 -24.97
N ASN A 69 -22.33 -0.15 -24.49
CA ASN A 69 -21.21 0.52 -23.87
C ASN A 69 -21.42 0.51 -22.36
N ILE A 70 -20.55 -0.17 -21.64
CA ILE A 70 -20.61 -0.23 -20.18
C ILE A 70 -19.25 0.10 -19.58
N THR A 71 -19.26 0.79 -18.46
CA THR A 71 -18.05 1.04 -17.66
C THR A 71 -18.01 0.02 -16.53
N ILE A 72 -16.93 -0.73 -16.38
CA ILE A 72 -16.75 -1.69 -15.28
C ILE A 72 -15.67 -1.17 -14.35
N ILE A 73 -16.03 -0.88 -13.11
CA ILE A 73 -15.14 -0.46 -12.03
C ILE A 73 -14.93 -1.66 -11.11
N VAL A 74 -13.69 -2.04 -10.91
CA VAL A 74 -13.31 -3.27 -10.22
C VAL A 74 -12.48 -2.93 -9.00
N ASP A 75 -13.03 -3.12 -7.80
CA ASP A 75 -12.30 -3.15 -6.54
C ASP A 75 -11.87 -4.58 -6.15
N GLY A 76 -12.63 -5.59 -6.62
CA GLY A 76 -12.40 -7.03 -6.39
C GLY A 76 -11.76 -7.73 -7.59
N THR A 77 -12.32 -8.85 -8.04
CA THR A 77 -11.69 -9.65 -9.11
C THR A 77 -12.61 -9.87 -10.30
N VAL A 78 -12.06 -9.82 -11.51
CA VAL A 78 -12.69 -10.38 -12.72
C VAL A 78 -11.93 -11.64 -13.12
N ASP A 79 -12.63 -12.76 -13.16
CA ASP A 79 -12.05 -14.06 -13.48
C ASP A 79 -12.48 -14.52 -14.87
N LEU A 80 -11.53 -14.66 -15.78
CA LEU A 80 -11.72 -15.05 -17.18
C LEU A 80 -11.39 -16.52 -17.47
N THR A 81 -11.04 -17.31 -16.45
CA THR A 81 -10.56 -18.70 -16.57
C THR A 81 -11.45 -19.59 -17.46
N ASN A 82 -12.73 -19.25 -17.60
CA ASN A 82 -13.74 -20.04 -18.30
C ASN A 82 -14.45 -19.29 -19.43
N GLY A 83 -13.98 -18.12 -19.87
CA GLY A 83 -14.71 -17.35 -20.88
C GLY A 83 -14.09 -16.04 -21.35
N LYS A 84 -14.86 -15.36 -22.21
CA LYS A 84 -14.47 -14.09 -22.85
C LYS A 84 -15.43 -12.99 -22.47
N LEU A 85 -14.92 -11.78 -22.30
CA LEU A 85 -15.72 -10.57 -22.12
C LEU A 85 -15.60 -9.69 -23.38
N ILE A 86 -16.72 -9.45 -24.05
CA ILE A 86 -16.78 -8.67 -25.29
C ILE A 86 -17.66 -7.44 -25.05
N LEU A 87 -17.09 -6.25 -25.18
CA LEU A 87 -17.69 -4.97 -24.85
C LEU A 87 -17.76 -4.04 -26.06
N GLY A 88 -18.74 -3.13 -26.06
CA GLY A 88 -18.87 -2.04 -27.05
C GLY A 88 -17.66 -1.10 -27.10
N SER A 89 -17.60 -0.23 -28.11
CA SER A 89 -16.46 0.68 -28.35
C SER A 89 -16.39 1.86 -27.39
N GLY A 90 -17.49 2.21 -26.71
CA GLY A 90 -17.53 3.22 -25.65
C GLY A 90 -17.33 2.63 -24.25
N SER A 91 -17.03 1.34 -24.13
CA SER A 91 -16.83 0.69 -22.85
C SER A 91 -15.43 0.93 -22.28
N ALA A 92 -15.33 0.81 -20.95
CA ALA A 92 -14.06 0.85 -20.23
C ALA A 92 -14.06 -0.16 -19.08
N ILE A 93 -12.87 -0.65 -18.71
CA ILE A 93 -12.65 -1.42 -17.50
C ILE A 93 -11.56 -0.72 -16.68
N TYR A 94 -11.90 -0.33 -15.46
CA TYR A 94 -11.01 0.35 -14.53
C TYR A 94 -10.83 -0.51 -13.27
N LEU A 95 -9.62 -1.02 -13.07
CA LEU A 95 -9.19 -1.61 -11.80
C LEU A 95 -8.84 -0.46 -10.86
N SER A 96 -9.65 -0.26 -9.82
CA SER A 96 -9.62 0.95 -8.99
C SER A 96 -8.63 0.90 -7.83
N SER A 97 -8.09 -0.28 -7.51
CA SER A 97 -7.25 -0.45 -6.31
C SER A 97 -6.14 -1.47 -6.51
N SER A 98 -5.18 -1.50 -5.58
CA SER A 98 -4.09 -2.51 -5.58
C SER A 98 -4.56 -3.94 -5.31
N THR A 99 -5.81 -4.13 -4.87
CA THR A 99 -6.41 -5.45 -4.66
C THR A 99 -7.30 -5.86 -5.82
N ALA A 100 -7.55 -4.94 -6.76
CA ALA A 100 -8.34 -5.22 -7.94
C ALA A 100 -7.54 -6.08 -8.92
N ALA A 101 -8.17 -7.07 -9.55
CA ALA A 101 -7.44 -7.96 -10.46
C ALA A 101 -8.28 -8.44 -11.65
N ILE A 102 -7.61 -8.68 -12.78
CA ILE A 102 -8.03 -9.61 -13.82
C ILE A 102 -7.22 -10.89 -13.62
N VAL A 103 -7.89 -12.04 -13.51
CA VAL A 103 -7.25 -13.36 -13.43
C VAL A 103 -7.70 -14.26 -14.57
N SER A 104 -6.82 -15.15 -15.01
CA SER A 104 -7.13 -16.11 -16.09
C SER A 104 -6.30 -17.41 -15.99
N SER A 105 -6.59 -18.37 -16.86
CA SER A 105 -5.70 -19.50 -17.09
C SER A 105 -4.43 -19.01 -17.78
N LYS A 106 -3.35 -18.81 -17.03
CA LYS A 106 -2.06 -18.35 -17.55
C LYS A 106 -1.63 -19.16 -18.79
N GLY A 107 -1.38 -18.45 -19.89
CA GLY A 107 -0.98 -19.04 -21.17
C GLY A 107 -2.15 -19.35 -22.12
N ASN A 108 -3.40 -19.17 -21.71
CA ASN A 108 -4.58 -19.43 -22.55
C ASN A 108 -5.02 -18.17 -23.33
N PRO A 109 -4.76 -18.06 -24.65
CA PRO A 109 -5.20 -16.90 -25.43
C PRO A 109 -6.73 -16.82 -25.60
N ALA A 110 -7.47 -17.87 -25.22
CA ALA A 110 -8.93 -17.85 -25.27
C ALA A 110 -9.56 -17.04 -24.13
N ASP A 111 -8.86 -16.82 -23.03
CA ASP A 111 -9.36 -16.03 -21.89
C ASP A 111 -9.16 -14.56 -22.23
N LYS A 112 -10.18 -13.90 -22.80
CA LYS A 112 -10.00 -12.66 -23.57
C LYS A 112 -10.96 -11.55 -23.15
N ILE A 113 -10.45 -10.32 -23.11
CA ILE A 113 -11.26 -9.09 -23.06
C ILE A 113 -11.12 -8.37 -24.39
N THR A 114 -12.25 -7.98 -24.98
CA THR A 114 -12.31 -7.16 -26.20
C THR A 114 -13.18 -5.93 -25.98
N ILE A 115 -12.69 -4.76 -26.37
CA ILE A 115 -13.42 -3.48 -26.32
C ILE A 115 -13.45 -2.91 -27.74
N GLY A 116 -14.65 -2.69 -28.29
CA GLY A 116 -14.81 -2.14 -29.63
C GLY A 116 -14.15 -2.99 -30.73
N GLY A 117 -14.15 -4.31 -30.56
CA GLY A 117 -13.48 -5.25 -31.48
C GLY A 117 -11.96 -5.33 -31.32
N SER A 118 -11.34 -4.46 -30.51
CA SER A 118 -9.91 -4.52 -30.21
C SER A 118 -9.65 -5.41 -28.99
N GLU A 119 -8.74 -6.37 -29.12
CA GLU A 119 -8.28 -7.15 -27.97
C GLU A 119 -7.57 -6.23 -26.97
N LYS A 120 -7.96 -6.31 -25.70
CA LYS A 120 -7.33 -5.56 -24.60
C LYS A 120 -6.60 -6.47 -23.62
N TYR A 121 -6.96 -7.73 -23.60
CA TYR A 121 -6.34 -8.74 -22.74
C TYR A 121 -6.53 -10.11 -23.36
N ASN A 122 -5.52 -10.97 -23.20
CA ASN A 122 -5.65 -12.41 -23.35
C ASN A 122 -4.89 -13.13 -22.21
N GLY A 123 -5.22 -14.39 -21.94
CA GLY A 123 -4.60 -15.13 -20.83
C GLY A 123 -3.10 -15.43 -21.00
N GLN A 124 -2.49 -15.18 -22.17
CA GLN A 124 -1.03 -15.29 -22.32
C GLN A 124 -0.28 -14.24 -21.48
N VAL A 125 -0.93 -13.13 -21.16
CA VAL A 125 -0.41 -12.08 -20.28
C VAL A 125 -0.27 -12.56 -18.84
N GLY A 126 -1.11 -13.49 -18.40
CA GLY A 126 -1.30 -13.82 -16.99
C GLY A 126 -2.11 -12.74 -16.27
N ASP A 127 -2.10 -12.78 -14.94
CA ASP A 127 -2.94 -11.91 -14.12
C ASP A 127 -2.52 -10.43 -14.22
N ILE A 128 -3.50 -9.53 -14.19
CA ILE A 128 -3.29 -8.09 -14.14
C ILE A 128 -3.77 -7.59 -12.78
N ALA A 129 -2.91 -6.91 -12.05
CA ALA A 129 -3.28 -6.19 -10.83
C ALA A 129 -3.59 -4.71 -11.15
N GLY A 130 -4.50 -4.12 -10.39
CA GLY A 130 -4.78 -2.69 -10.43
C GLY A 130 -3.76 -1.85 -9.66
N PRO A 131 -3.80 -0.51 -9.81
CA PRO A 131 -4.74 0.22 -10.64
C PRO A 131 -4.36 0.17 -12.13
N ALA A 132 -5.35 -0.11 -12.98
CA ALA A 132 -5.16 -0.26 -14.41
C ALA A 132 -6.44 0.08 -15.17
N LEU A 133 -6.31 0.54 -16.41
CA LEU A 133 -7.43 0.94 -17.25
C LEU A 133 -7.29 0.34 -18.65
N ALA A 134 -8.39 -0.18 -19.18
CA ALA A 134 -8.53 -0.47 -20.59
C ALA A 134 -9.80 0.19 -21.14
N ASP A 135 -9.65 0.93 -22.23
CA ASP A 135 -10.75 1.49 -23.02
C ASP A 135 -10.40 1.39 -24.51
N ILE A 136 -11.19 1.98 -25.41
CA ILE A 136 -10.90 1.90 -26.86
C ILE A 136 -9.57 2.55 -27.25
N SER A 137 -9.14 3.61 -26.56
CA SER A 137 -7.92 4.37 -26.82
C SER A 137 -6.66 3.67 -26.35
N THR A 138 -6.76 2.71 -25.41
CA THR A 138 -5.60 1.97 -24.92
C THR A 138 -5.14 0.92 -25.93
N ALA A 139 -4.03 1.16 -26.62
CA ALA A 139 -3.57 0.27 -27.69
C ALA A 139 -2.95 -1.04 -27.17
N THR A 140 -3.35 -2.18 -27.74
CA THR A 140 -2.53 -3.39 -27.76
C THR A 140 -1.53 -3.26 -28.90
N THR A 141 -0.35 -2.71 -28.62
CA THR A 141 0.74 -2.70 -29.62
C THR A 141 1.38 -4.09 -29.66
N SER A 142 2.06 -4.46 -30.75
CA SER A 142 2.80 -5.73 -30.85
C SER A 142 3.89 -5.90 -29.78
N THR A 143 4.23 -4.81 -29.06
CA THR A 143 5.18 -4.72 -27.96
C THR A 143 4.53 -4.70 -26.57
N ALA A 144 3.25 -4.36 -26.44
CA ALA A 144 2.54 -4.37 -25.16
C ALA A 144 1.78 -5.69 -25.03
N THR A 145 2.13 -6.50 -24.02
CA THR A 145 1.45 -7.77 -23.74
C THR A 145 -0.03 -7.57 -23.40
N SER A 146 -0.41 -6.41 -22.84
CA SER A 146 -1.79 -6.06 -22.48
C SER A 146 -2.17 -4.65 -22.93
N GLY A 147 -3.44 -4.43 -23.25
CA GLY A 147 -4.04 -3.12 -23.49
C GLY A 147 -4.52 -2.41 -22.23
N PHE A 148 -4.25 -2.98 -21.05
CA PHE A 148 -4.42 -2.29 -19.78
C PHE A 148 -3.20 -1.39 -19.50
N VAL A 149 -3.44 -0.12 -19.18
CA VAL A 149 -2.41 0.88 -18.90
C VAL A 149 -2.61 1.49 -17.52
N SER A 150 -1.56 2.09 -16.94
CA SER A 150 -1.68 2.87 -15.73
C SER A 150 -2.56 4.11 -15.97
N PRO A 151 -3.63 4.34 -15.20
CA PRO A 151 -4.53 5.46 -15.42
C PRO A 151 -3.93 6.78 -14.91
N SER A 152 -4.24 7.88 -15.60
CA SER A 152 -3.90 9.22 -15.11
C SER A 152 -4.79 9.62 -13.92
N VAL A 153 -4.34 10.57 -13.09
CA VAL A 153 -5.14 11.09 -11.96
C VAL A 153 -6.51 11.60 -12.41
N SER A 154 -6.57 12.35 -13.53
CA SER A 154 -7.83 12.83 -14.10
C SER A 154 -8.76 11.68 -14.49
N THR A 155 -8.20 10.60 -15.02
CA THR A 155 -8.95 9.40 -15.39
C THR A 155 -9.52 8.70 -14.16
N ILE A 156 -8.70 8.54 -13.11
CA ILE A 156 -9.14 7.99 -11.82
C ILE A 156 -10.30 8.82 -11.26
N THR A 157 -10.15 10.15 -11.17
CA THR A 157 -11.23 11.01 -10.65
C THR A 157 -12.52 10.88 -11.44
N THR A 158 -12.45 10.72 -12.76
CA THR A 158 -13.62 10.54 -13.62
C THR A 158 -14.36 9.26 -13.26
N TYR A 159 -13.64 8.14 -13.15
CA TYR A 159 -14.27 6.85 -12.84
C TYR A 159 -14.76 6.75 -11.39
N GLU A 160 -14.07 7.35 -10.43
CA GLU A 160 -14.54 7.42 -9.03
C GLU A 160 -15.85 8.22 -8.91
N LEU A 161 -15.97 9.33 -9.64
CA LEU A 161 -17.22 10.11 -9.70
C LEU A 161 -18.35 9.32 -10.38
N LEU A 162 -18.05 8.57 -11.45
CA LEU A 162 -19.02 7.66 -12.10
C LEU A 162 -19.49 6.53 -11.16
N ALA A 163 -18.64 6.08 -10.24
CA ALA A 163 -19.01 5.12 -9.21
C ALA A 163 -19.89 5.72 -8.09
N GLY A 164 -20.17 7.02 -8.12
CA GLY A 164 -20.86 7.72 -7.03
C GLY A 164 -20.03 7.83 -5.76
N ARG A 165 -18.69 7.78 -5.86
CA ARG A 165 -17.75 7.88 -4.74
C ARG A 165 -17.27 9.32 -4.61
N SER A 166 -17.14 9.79 -3.37
CA SER A 166 -16.48 11.07 -3.09
C SER A 166 -15.01 10.97 -3.50
N SER A 167 -14.59 11.76 -4.49
CA SER A 167 -13.20 11.78 -4.95
C SER A 167 -12.31 12.43 -3.90
N SER A 168 -11.85 11.67 -2.91
CA SER A 168 -10.64 12.05 -2.17
C SER A 168 -9.47 11.89 -3.13
N SER A 169 -8.85 13.00 -3.49
CA SER A 169 -7.72 13.15 -4.42
C SER A 169 -6.41 12.48 -3.96
N ASP A 170 -6.48 11.35 -3.26
CA ASP A 170 -5.34 10.60 -2.72
C ASP A 170 -4.99 9.37 -3.56
N PHE A 171 -5.42 9.32 -4.83
CA PHE A 171 -4.93 8.31 -5.76
C PHE A 171 -3.59 8.77 -6.36
N THR A 172 -2.54 8.67 -5.56
CA THR A 172 -1.18 8.55 -6.06
C THR A 172 -1.11 7.29 -6.91
N VAL A 173 -0.64 7.40 -8.15
CA VAL A 173 -0.15 6.24 -8.92
C VAL A 173 0.72 5.44 -7.97
N LEU A 174 0.28 4.23 -7.61
CA LEU A 174 0.91 3.52 -6.50
C LEU A 174 2.35 3.20 -6.91
N PRO A 175 3.33 3.74 -6.18
CA PRO A 175 4.72 3.36 -6.35
C PRO A 175 4.88 1.88 -6.03
N VAL A 176 6.07 1.34 -6.33
CA VAL A 176 6.51 0.03 -5.81
C VAL A 176 5.98 -0.20 -4.39
N LYS A 177 5.12 -1.22 -4.24
CA LYS A 177 4.56 -1.57 -2.94
C LYS A 177 5.59 -2.37 -2.18
N PHE A 178 6.43 -1.67 -1.42
CA PHE A 178 7.36 -2.32 -0.50
C PHE A 178 6.59 -3.21 0.48
N LEU A 179 6.88 -4.50 0.45
CA LEU A 179 6.39 -5.46 1.43
C LEU A 179 7.17 -5.38 2.73
N SER A 180 8.48 -5.13 2.63
CA SER A 180 9.35 -4.99 3.78
C SER A 180 10.48 -4.00 3.51
N PHE A 181 10.88 -3.32 4.57
CA PHE A 181 12.11 -2.55 4.65
C PHE A 181 12.70 -2.71 6.04
N ILE A 182 13.79 -3.47 6.11
CA ILE A 182 14.46 -3.89 7.35
C ILE A 182 15.89 -3.39 7.30
N VAL A 183 16.31 -2.75 8.38
CA VAL A 183 17.69 -2.31 8.56
C VAL A 183 18.18 -2.90 9.86
N SER A 184 19.20 -3.75 9.78
CA SER A 184 19.69 -4.53 10.92
C SER A 184 21.21 -4.44 11.01
N LYS A 185 21.73 -4.48 12.23
CA LYS A 185 23.18 -4.53 12.46
C LYS A 185 23.69 -5.94 12.18
N ALA A 186 24.79 -6.03 11.45
CA ALA A 186 25.54 -7.26 11.20
C ALA A 186 26.98 -7.14 11.74
N SER A 187 27.69 -8.26 11.84
CA SER A 187 29.10 -8.27 12.29
C SER A 187 30.04 -7.47 11.38
N THR A 188 29.66 -7.28 10.13
CA THR A 188 30.46 -6.61 9.08
C THR A 188 29.93 -5.24 8.67
N GLY A 189 28.91 -4.70 9.36
CA GLY A 189 28.30 -3.41 9.03
C GLY A 189 26.79 -3.35 9.33
N VAL A 190 26.05 -2.66 8.49
CA VAL A 190 24.58 -2.59 8.53
C VAL A 190 24.00 -3.25 7.28
N THR A 191 23.10 -4.21 7.48
CA THR A 191 22.38 -4.86 6.40
C THR A 191 21.04 -4.16 6.18
N VAL A 192 20.82 -3.71 4.95
CA VAL A 192 19.58 -3.12 4.46
C VAL A 192 18.90 -4.15 3.57
N GLN A 193 17.71 -4.58 3.94
CA GLN A 193 16.93 -5.58 3.21
C GLN A 193 15.57 -5.01 2.88
N TRP A 194 15.10 -5.28 1.67
CA TRP A 194 13.75 -4.89 1.27
C TRP A 194 13.16 -5.92 0.32
N SER A 195 11.83 -5.92 0.28
CA SER A 195 11.10 -6.68 -0.72
C SER A 195 9.97 -5.88 -1.29
N THR A 196 9.65 -6.17 -2.54
CA THR A 196 8.59 -5.51 -3.32
C THR A 196 7.49 -6.55 -3.58
N ALA A 197 6.22 -6.17 -3.42
CA ALA A 197 5.11 -7.03 -3.83
C ALA A 197 4.99 -7.09 -5.34
N GLN A 198 5.26 -5.95 -5.96
CA GLN A 198 5.12 -5.69 -7.38
C GLN A 198 6.06 -4.55 -7.77
N GLU A 199 6.63 -4.67 -8.95
CA GLU A 199 7.42 -3.65 -9.63
C GLU A 199 6.74 -3.34 -10.97
N ILE A 200 6.49 -2.07 -11.24
CA ILE A 200 5.91 -1.61 -12.51
C ILE A 200 6.80 -0.46 -12.97
N ASN A 201 7.46 -0.62 -14.11
CA ASN A 201 8.39 0.35 -14.67
C ASN A 201 9.56 0.77 -13.74
N ALA A 202 9.84 0.00 -12.68
CA ALA A 202 10.89 0.30 -11.71
C ALA A 202 12.27 0.18 -12.36
N SER A 203 13.08 1.24 -12.33
CA SER A 203 14.42 1.24 -12.94
C SER A 203 15.49 0.83 -11.93
N VAL A 204 15.59 1.57 -10.82
CA VAL A 204 16.65 1.41 -9.83
C VAL A 204 16.19 1.73 -8.41
N PHE A 205 16.81 1.09 -7.44
CA PHE A 205 16.75 1.43 -6.03
C PHE A 205 18.04 2.12 -5.61
N HIS A 206 17.95 3.38 -5.20
CA HIS A 206 19.03 4.07 -4.51
C HIS A 206 18.89 3.86 -3.01
N ILE A 207 19.87 3.19 -2.42
CA ILE A 207 19.98 3.04 -0.98
C ILE A 207 20.61 4.32 -0.47
N GLU A 208 19.86 5.07 0.33
CA GLU A 208 20.30 6.35 0.86
C GLU A 208 20.57 6.26 2.36
N ARG A 209 21.67 6.89 2.79
CA ARG A 209 22.04 7.02 4.21
C ARG A 209 22.12 8.48 4.60
N SER A 210 21.71 8.77 5.82
CA SER A 210 21.86 10.07 6.47
C SER A 210 22.41 9.89 7.89
N GLU A 211 23.20 10.86 8.36
CA GLU A 211 23.68 10.91 9.76
C GLU A 211 22.83 11.85 10.64
N ASP A 212 21.99 12.68 10.02
CA ASP A 212 21.21 13.75 10.66
C ASP A 212 19.70 13.68 10.32
N SER A 213 19.28 12.68 9.54
CA SER A 213 17.94 12.48 8.96
C SER A 213 17.48 13.56 7.96
N ARG A 214 18.34 14.52 7.62
CA ARG A 214 18.03 15.67 6.76
C ARG A 214 18.81 15.63 5.46
N THR A 215 20.11 15.36 5.57
CA THR A 215 21.04 15.31 4.44
C THR A 215 21.24 13.86 4.05
N TRP A 216 20.79 13.50 2.84
CA TRP A 216 20.81 12.13 2.33
C TRP A 216 21.85 11.98 1.24
N ARG A 217 22.62 10.88 1.30
CA ARG A 217 23.53 10.48 0.23
C ARG A 217 23.20 9.07 -0.23
N THR A 218 23.22 8.85 -1.54
CA THR A 218 23.15 7.51 -2.13
C THR A 218 24.45 6.78 -1.82
N ILE A 219 24.35 5.66 -1.10
CA ILE A 219 25.49 4.79 -0.75
C ILE A 219 25.58 3.55 -1.64
N ALA A 220 24.48 3.19 -2.31
CA ALA A 220 24.46 2.14 -3.31
C ALA A 220 23.28 2.33 -4.27
N THR A 221 23.40 1.74 -5.45
CA THR A 221 22.32 1.64 -6.43
C THR A 221 22.17 0.18 -6.82
N VAL A 222 20.95 -0.34 -6.71
CA VAL A 222 20.60 -1.72 -7.07
C VAL A 222 19.58 -1.67 -8.19
N LYS A 223 19.84 -2.38 -9.29
CA LYS A 223 18.93 -2.44 -10.42
C LYS A 223 17.66 -3.22 -10.03
N ALA A 224 16.49 -2.65 -10.34
CA ALA A 224 15.21 -3.32 -10.18
C ALA A 224 14.98 -4.34 -11.32
N VAL A 225 13.99 -5.22 -11.16
CA VAL A 225 13.62 -6.17 -12.22
C VAL A 225 12.92 -5.46 -13.38
N GLY A 226 12.32 -4.29 -13.14
CA GLY A 226 11.58 -3.54 -14.17
C GLY A 226 10.09 -3.71 -13.99
N ASN A 227 9.60 -4.88 -14.43
CA ASN A 227 8.20 -5.25 -14.34
C ASN A 227 8.10 -6.64 -13.71
N SER A 228 7.48 -6.74 -12.55
CA SER A 228 7.30 -8.00 -11.84
C SER A 228 6.04 -7.99 -10.99
N THR A 229 5.24 -9.04 -11.07
CA THR A 229 4.12 -9.33 -10.16
C THR A 229 4.49 -10.35 -9.08
N ASN A 230 5.74 -10.85 -9.11
CA ASN A 230 6.28 -11.75 -8.08
C ASN A 230 7.05 -10.94 -7.03
N VAL A 231 7.04 -11.45 -5.80
CA VAL A 231 7.84 -10.86 -4.72
C VAL A 231 9.31 -10.87 -5.08
N GLN A 232 9.93 -9.70 -5.16
CA GLN A 232 11.38 -9.57 -5.29
C GLN A 232 11.98 -9.22 -3.95
N SER A 233 13.15 -9.79 -3.66
CA SER A 233 13.87 -9.56 -2.41
C SER A 233 15.28 -9.12 -2.72
N TYR A 234 15.72 -8.07 -2.03
CA TYR A 234 17.00 -7.43 -2.25
C TYR A 234 17.70 -7.21 -0.91
N SER A 235 19.02 -7.12 -0.97
CA SER A 235 19.86 -6.88 0.20
C SER A 235 21.09 -6.09 -0.19
N TYR A 236 21.49 -5.18 0.68
CA TYR A 236 22.74 -4.44 0.58
C TYR A 236 23.39 -4.34 1.97
N THR A 237 24.71 -4.51 2.04
CA THR A 237 25.47 -4.35 3.28
C THR A 237 26.34 -3.10 3.21
N ASP A 238 25.99 -2.12 4.03
CA ASP A 238 26.80 -0.94 4.29
C ASP A 238 27.93 -1.30 5.27
N LYS A 239 29.16 -1.39 4.76
CA LYS A 239 30.36 -1.72 5.54
C LYS A 239 30.97 -0.52 6.27
N THR A 240 30.31 0.64 6.22
CA THR A 240 30.83 1.84 6.87
C THR A 240 30.81 1.64 8.39
N ILE A 241 31.93 1.96 9.03
CA ILE A 241 32.01 2.01 10.49
C ILE A 241 31.16 3.20 10.96
N LEU A 242 30.01 2.89 11.54
CA LEU A 242 29.12 3.91 12.09
C LEU A 242 29.53 4.24 13.52
N ASN A 243 29.77 5.52 13.82
CA ASN A 243 30.16 5.99 15.16
C ASN A 243 28.98 6.63 15.92
N LYS A 244 27.83 6.78 15.25
CA LYS A 244 26.60 7.45 15.70
C LYS A 244 25.38 6.70 15.16
N VAL A 245 24.17 7.22 15.40
CA VAL A 245 22.98 6.83 14.65
C VAL A 245 23.22 7.03 13.15
N ALA A 246 22.82 6.05 12.35
CA ALA A 246 22.62 6.24 10.92
C ALA A 246 21.16 5.98 10.58
N TYR A 247 20.64 6.79 9.67
CA TYR A 247 19.31 6.68 9.09
C TYR A 247 19.43 6.15 7.67
N TYR A 248 18.48 5.31 7.28
CA TYR A 248 18.43 4.65 5.99
C TYR A 248 17.02 4.78 5.42
N ARG A 249 16.96 5.00 4.11
CA ARG A 249 15.75 4.87 3.30
C ARG A 249 16.14 4.35 1.92
N ILE A 250 15.18 3.84 1.19
CA ILE A 250 15.35 3.50 -0.23
C ILE A 250 14.58 4.51 -1.03
N LYS A 251 15.21 5.05 -2.06
CA LYS A 251 14.58 5.79 -3.15
C LYS A 251 14.46 4.88 -4.35
N GLU A 252 13.27 4.44 -4.65
CA GLU A 252 12.95 3.76 -5.89
C GLU A 252 12.74 4.80 -6.99
N VAL A 253 13.23 4.52 -8.19
CA VAL A 253 13.14 5.40 -9.36
C VAL A 253 12.63 4.59 -10.54
N ASP A 254 11.58 5.07 -11.17
CA ASP A 254 10.96 4.49 -12.36
C ASP A 254 11.74 4.84 -13.64
N THR A 255 11.44 4.14 -14.72
CA THR A 255 12.03 4.37 -16.06
C THR A 255 11.68 5.73 -16.66
N ASP A 256 10.61 6.38 -16.20
CA ASP A 256 10.22 7.74 -16.58
C ASP A 256 10.85 8.82 -15.65
N GLY A 257 11.61 8.40 -14.64
CA GLY A 257 12.30 9.28 -13.69
C GLY A 257 11.49 9.67 -12.45
N GLN A 258 10.24 9.21 -12.34
CA GLN A 258 9.46 9.35 -11.11
C GLN A 258 10.10 8.54 -9.98
N TYR A 259 9.85 8.92 -8.72
CA TYR A 259 10.49 8.25 -7.60
C TYR A 259 9.63 8.20 -6.34
N THR A 260 9.87 7.19 -5.52
CA THR A 260 9.24 7.03 -4.21
C THR A 260 10.23 6.59 -3.15
N TYR A 261 9.94 6.94 -1.90
CA TYR A 261 10.73 6.54 -0.76
C TYR A 261 10.04 5.48 0.09
N THR A 262 10.82 4.60 0.70
CA THR A 262 10.38 3.85 1.89
C THR A 262 10.25 4.79 3.09
N ASP A 263 9.63 4.30 4.15
CA ASP A 263 9.85 4.84 5.49
C ASP A 263 11.34 4.91 5.84
N VAL A 264 11.70 5.81 6.76
CA VAL A 264 13.05 5.92 7.30
C VAL A 264 13.23 4.92 8.45
N LYS A 265 14.28 4.10 8.39
CA LYS A 265 14.73 3.24 9.50
C LYS A 265 16.08 3.74 10.01
N ASN A 266 16.36 3.51 11.28
CA ASN A 266 17.65 3.88 11.86
C ASN A 266 18.34 2.68 12.50
N VAL A 267 19.67 2.71 12.51
CA VAL A 267 20.51 1.80 13.28
C VAL A 267 21.48 2.63 14.11
N THR A 268 21.49 2.35 15.41
CA THR A 268 22.51 2.82 16.33
C THR A 268 23.63 1.80 16.38
N ASN A 269 24.85 2.21 16.05
CA ASN A 269 26.00 1.41 16.42
C ASN A 269 26.33 1.71 17.89
N GLN A 270 25.71 0.97 18.81
CA GLN A 270 26.29 0.83 20.13
C GLN A 270 27.56 0.02 19.95
N SER A 271 28.70 0.70 19.86
CA SER A 271 29.99 0.09 20.09
C SER A 271 30.00 -0.37 21.56
N THR A 272 29.78 -1.66 21.78
CA THR A 272 30.28 -2.31 22.98
C THR A 272 31.81 -2.20 22.92
N GLN A 273 32.34 -1.30 23.76
CA GLN A 273 33.74 -1.06 24.17
C GLN A 273 34.56 -0.13 23.23
N SER A 274 35.18 0.98 23.68
CA SER A 274 35.59 1.30 25.05
C SER A 274 35.95 2.79 25.29
N VAL A 275 35.58 3.27 26.48
CA VAL A 275 36.09 4.40 27.30
C VAL A 275 35.84 5.86 26.87
N ALA A 276 34.61 6.35 27.12
CA ALA A 276 34.38 7.52 28.00
C ALA A 276 32.88 7.78 28.22
N ALA A 277 32.19 6.96 29.03
CA ALA A 277 31.12 7.39 29.95
C ALA A 277 30.31 6.20 30.52
N ASN A 278 30.92 5.36 31.37
CA ASN A 278 30.17 4.73 32.47
C ASN A 278 29.75 5.83 33.45
N ASN A 279 28.87 6.73 33.03
CA ASN A 279 28.47 7.87 33.84
C ASN A 279 27.04 7.83 34.28
N VAL A 280 26.23 6.85 33.90
CA VAL A 280 24.86 6.72 34.41
C VAL A 280 24.53 5.24 34.61
N THR A 281 24.23 4.82 35.83
CA THR A 281 23.67 3.48 36.12
C THR A 281 22.25 3.63 36.63
N ILE A 282 21.32 2.82 36.10
CA ILE A 282 19.92 2.81 36.52
C ILE A 282 19.67 1.52 37.30
N ILE A 283 19.22 1.64 38.55
CA ILE A 283 18.93 0.53 39.45
C ILE A 283 17.49 0.69 39.94
N ALA A 284 16.65 -0.30 39.68
CA ALA A 284 15.30 -0.35 40.24
C ALA A 284 15.33 -1.18 41.53
N ASN A 285 14.94 -0.54 42.64
CA ASN A 285 14.81 -1.17 43.95
C ASN A 285 13.35 -1.06 44.40
N GLY A 286 12.53 -2.02 43.97
CA GLY A 286 11.10 -2.06 44.26
C GLY A 286 10.35 -0.83 43.76
N ASN A 287 10.01 0.08 44.68
CA ASN A 287 9.24 1.29 44.35
C ASN A 287 10.07 2.49 43.90
N ASN A 288 11.39 2.42 43.98
CA ASN A 288 12.26 3.52 43.61
C ASN A 288 13.16 3.15 42.44
N VAL A 289 13.40 4.11 41.55
CA VAL A 289 14.47 4.02 40.55
C VAL A 289 15.59 4.96 40.96
N MET A 290 16.78 4.39 41.14
CA MET A 290 18.01 5.13 41.41
C MET A 290 18.77 5.29 40.10
N VAL A 291 19.15 6.52 39.79
CA VAL A 291 19.97 6.88 38.63
C VAL A 291 21.28 7.45 39.15
N ASN A 292 22.38 6.69 39.08
CA ASN A 292 23.68 7.11 39.61
C ASN A 292 24.58 7.67 38.51
N PHE A 293 25.11 8.87 38.73
CA PHE A 293 26.04 9.55 37.86
C PHE A 293 27.48 9.42 38.33
N SER A 294 28.41 8.91 37.50
CA SER A 294 29.83 8.76 37.92
C SER A 294 30.60 10.08 37.94
N LYS A 295 30.10 11.10 37.24
CA LYS A 295 30.57 12.49 37.28
C LYS A 295 29.41 13.44 37.05
N GLN A 296 29.57 14.68 37.51
CA GLN A 296 28.56 15.71 37.26
C GLN A 296 28.35 15.92 35.75
N VAL A 297 27.09 15.94 35.34
CA VAL A 297 26.70 16.21 33.95
C VAL A 297 26.36 17.69 33.82
N ALA A 298 27.02 18.37 32.88
CA ALA A 298 26.73 19.75 32.54
C ALA A 298 25.41 19.85 31.76
N GLY A 299 24.58 20.83 32.13
CA GLY A 299 23.28 21.08 31.52
C GLY A 299 22.15 20.24 32.10
N THR A 300 20.93 20.56 31.66
CA THR A 300 19.72 19.92 32.18
C THR A 300 19.63 18.46 31.74
N VAL A 301 19.56 17.56 32.71
CA VAL A 301 19.28 16.13 32.51
C VAL A 301 17.82 15.86 32.79
N VAL A 302 17.14 15.14 31.91
CA VAL A 302 15.75 14.73 32.04
C VAL A 302 15.69 13.22 32.25
N VAL A 303 15.04 12.80 33.33
CA VAL A 303 14.73 11.40 33.63
C VAL A 303 13.25 11.17 33.33
N ARG A 304 12.90 10.13 32.58
CA ARG A 304 11.53 9.78 32.17
C ARG A 304 11.22 8.33 32.51
N LEU A 305 9.98 8.06 32.89
CA LEU A 305 9.39 6.73 32.96
C LEU A 305 8.42 6.55 31.80
N ILE A 306 8.58 5.47 31.04
CA ILE A 306 7.86 5.24 29.79
C ILE A 306 7.24 3.83 29.84
N ASN A 307 5.98 3.69 29.45
CA ASN A 307 5.37 2.36 29.25
C ASN A 307 5.78 1.74 27.90
N PHE A 308 5.44 0.47 27.66
CA PHE A 308 5.74 -0.20 26.38
C PHE A 308 4.95 0.35 25.19
N GLY A 309 3.90 1.13 25.43
CA GLY A 309 3.19 1.89 24.41
C GLY A 309 3.88 3.21 24.04
N GLY A 310 5.05 3.52 24.63
CA GLY A 310 5.80 4.75 24.38
C GLY A 310 5.28 5.99 25.11
N GLN A 311 4.26 5.86 25.96
CA GLN A 311 3.71 6.97 26.73
C GLN A 311 4.62 7.32 27.91
N VAL A 312 4.97 8.59 28.04
CA VAL A 312 5.71 9.12 29.20
C VAL A 312 4.74 9.25 30.37
N LEU A 313 4.93 8.44 31.40
CA LEU A 313 4.08 8.42 32.59
C LEU A 313 4.48 9.51 33.59
N THR A 314 5.78 9.77 33.69
CA THR A 314 6.32 10.85 34.52
C THR A 314 7.71 11.24 34.03
N GLN A 315 8.10 12.49 34.27
CA GLN A 315 9.43 13.00 33.96
C GLN A 315 9.88 14.04 34.97
N GLN A 316 11.19 14.14 35.18
CA GLN A 316 11.79 15.16 36.03
C GLN A 316 13.08 15.68 35.40
N ALA A 317 13.28 16.99 35.47
CA ALA A 317 14.48 17.66 34.96
C ALA A 317 15.39 18.10 36.12
N TYR A 318 16.69 17.96 35.93
CA TYR A 318 17.73 18.29 36.90
C TYR A 318 18.76 19.19 36.23
N SER A 319 18.91 20.42 36.71
CA SER A 319 19.79 21.43 36.12
C SER A 319 21.28 21.09 36.23
N GLN A 320 21.67 20.29 37.23
CA GLN A 320 23.01 19.72 37.40
C GLN A 320 22.89 18.34 38.05
N ALA A 321 22.90 17.28 37.25
CA ALA A 321 22.86 15.91 37.78
C ALA A 321 24.24 15.49 38.26
N SER A 322 24.36 15.13 39.54
CA SER A 322 25.59 14.58 40.12
C SER A 322 25.26 13.43 41.08
N GLN A 323 26.16 12.46 41.18
CA GLN A 323 26.09 11.33 42.12
C GLN A 323 24.88 10.41 41.99
N GLN A 324 23.73 10.74 42.58
CA GLN A 324 22.57 9.85 42.64
C GLN A 324 21.28 10.65 42.63
N ILE A 325 20.36 10.24 41.77
CA ILE A 325 19.01 10.76 41.68
C ILE A 325 18.04 9.65 42.04
N VAL A 326 17.13 9.94 42.98
CA VAL A 326 16.00 9.05 43.28
C VAL A 326 14.78 9.57 42.54
N PHE A 327 14.29 8.77 41.61
CA PHE A 327 13.07 9.03 40.88
C PHE A 327 11.93 8.28 41.56
N ASN A 328 11.05 9.03 42.24
CA ASN A 328 9.92 8.47 42.97
C ASN A 328 8.75 8.23 42.00
N LYS A 329 8.24 7.00 41.99
CA LYS A 329 7.13 6.58 41.14
C LYS A 329 5.81 6.70 41.91
N THR A 330 5.34 7.93 42.14
CA THR A 330 4.00 8.06 42.74
C THR A 330 2.98 7.70 41.64
N TYR A 331 2.21 6.63 41.84
CA TYR A 331 1.06 6.19 41.00
C TYR A 331 1.29 5.36 39.72
N VAL A 332 2.33 4.51 39.64
CA VAL A 332 2.43 3.50 38.56
C VAL A 332 2.09 2.09 39.02
N ASN A 333 1.31 1.39 38.19
CA ASN A 333 0.96 -0.02 38.37
C ASN A 333 2.20 -0.91 38.27
N LYS A 334 2.15 -2.12 38.84
CA LYS A 334 3.22 -3.11 38.64
C LYS A 334 3.34 -3.48 37.17
N GLY A 335 4.56 -3.58 36.67
CA GLY A 335 4.78 -3.90 35.27
C GLY A 335 6.19 -3.61 34.79
N ASN A 336 6.43 -3.91 33.52
CA ASN A 336 7.68 -3.54 32.87
C ASN A 336 7.58 -2.10 32.36
N TYR A 337 8.64 -1.34 32.53
CA TYR A 337 8.76 0.03 32.05
C TYR A 337 10.16 0.31 31.50
N ILE A 338 10.31 1.43 30.82
CA ILE A 338 11.60 1.96 30.38
C ILE A 338 11.89 3.24 31.18
N ILE A 339 13.05 3.29 31.81
CA ILE A 339 13.60 4.54 32.34
C ILE A 339 14.55 5.10 31.30
N SER A 340 14.30 6.34 30.87
CA SER A 340 15.16 7.07 29.94
C SER A 340 15.80 8.26 30.65
N VAL A 341 17.10 8.42 30.50
CA VAL A 341 17.89 9.53 31.05
C VAL A 341 18.55 10.22 29.87
N SER A 342 18.21 11.48 29.62
CA SER A 342 18.69 12.21 28.45
C SER A 342 19.04 13.65 28.76
N ASN A 343 19.98 14.24 28.04
CA ASN A 343 20.19 15.69 28.00
C ASN A 343 20.14 16.20 26.55
N ASN A 344 20.37 17.50 26.35
CA ASN A 344 20.39 18.11 25.01
C ASN A 344 21.72 17.94 24.26
N SER A 345 22.66 17.16 24.78
CA SER A 345 23.93 16.84 24.11
C SER A 345 24.01 15.34 23.83
N ASP A 346 24.90 14.61 24.49
CA ASP A 346 25.24 13.23 24.15
C ASP A 346 24.82 12.22 25.22
N LEU A 347 24.19 12.67 26.32
CA LEU A 347 23.68 11.74 27.32
C LEU A 347 22.32 11.21 26.84
N ASN A 348 22.27 9.92 26.51
CA ASN A 348 21.04 9.20 26.28
C ASN A 348 21.20 7.75 26.75
N VAL A 349 20.57 7.41 27.88
CA VAL A 349 20.63 6.09 28.51
C VAL A 349 19.22 5.62 28.80
N ALA A 350 18.84 4.46 28.25
CA ALA A 350 17.57 3.83 28.53
C ALA A 350 17.79 2.45 29.17
N LYS A 351 16.98 2.10 30.17
CA LYS A 351 17.00 0.78 30.80
C LYS A 351 15.58 0.28 31.04
N GLN A 352 15.31 -0.95 30.64
CA GLN A 352 14.11 -1.66 31.06
C GLN A 352 14.20 -1.98 32.55
N VAL A 353 13.14 -1.67 33.28
CA VAL A 353 13.00 -1.96 34.70
C VAL A 353 11.66 -2.64 34.96
N ALA A 354 11.66 -3.60 35.87
CA ALA A 354 10.43 -4.13 36.45
C ALA A 354 10.12 -3.34 37.72
N LEU A 355 8.94 -2.74 37.78
CA LEU A 355 8.47 -1.91 38.89
C LEU A 355 7.26 -2.53 39.57
#